data_AF-A0A5J4R391-F1
#
_entry.id   AF-A0A5J4R391-F1
#
_cell.length_a   1.000
_cell.length_b   1.000
_cell.length_c   1.000
_cell.angle_alpha   90.00
_cell.angle_beta   90.00
_cell.angle_gamma   90.00
#
_symmetry.space_group_name_H-M   'P 1'
#
loop_
_entity.id
_entity.type
_entity.pdbx_description
1 polymer ?
#
loop_
_entity_poly.entity_id
_entity_poly.type
_entity_poly.pdbx_seq_one_letter_code
_entity_poly.pdbx_strand_id
1 'polypeptide(L)'
;RALLLFGGVGLACIYAILGTCYYYGITGIPVLCLVMLAIACYAMTLAPVVWVVLSEIFPTRIRGMAMAVSTFALWAACFVLTYTFPLLNKGLGANGTFWLYGVICFLGFVFVKAMLPETKGKSLEEIEKELKF
;
A
#
# COMPACT_ATOMS: atom_id res chain seq x y z
N ARG A 1 9.84 9.38 -1.10
CA ARG A 1 8.50 9.43 -1.74
C ARG A 1 8.37 8.65 -3.06
N ALA A 2 9.29 8.81 -4.02
CA ALA A 2 9.17 8.21 -5.36
C ALA A 2 8.93 6.67 -5.38
N LEU A 3 9.60 5.91 -4.52
CA LEU A 3 9.43 4.45 -4.44
C LEU A 3 8.03 4.04 -3.96
N LEU A 4 7.42 4.79 -3.03
CA LEU A 4 6.05 4.52 -2.57
C LEU A 4 5.03 4.78 -3.67
N LEU A 5 5.24 5.84 -4.46
CA LEU A 5 4.40 6.15 -5.61
C LEU A 5 4.52 5.07 -6.70
N PHE A 6 5.74 4.63 -6.99
CA PHE A 6 5.99 3.55 -7.94
C PHE A 6 5.33 2.24 -7.50
N GLY A 7 5.47 1.86 -6.23
CA GLY A 7 4.82 0.68 -5.70
C GLY A 7 3.29 0.78 -5.69
N GLY A 8 2.74 1.94 -5.32
CA GLY A 8 1.29 2.16 -5.29
C GLY A 8 0.65 2.07 -6.68
N VAL A 9 1.24 2.71 -7.68
CA VAL A 9 0.75 2.61 -9.07
C VAL A 9 0.98 1.21 -9.65
N GLY A 10 2.12 0.58 -9.34
CA GLY A 10 2.43 -0.78 -9.77
C GLY A 10 1.40 -1.79 -9.25
N LEU A 11 1.09 -1.77 -7.96
CA LEU A 11 0.07 -2.62 -7.35
C LEU A 11 -1.33 -2.35 -7.91
N ALA A 12 -1.71 -1.08 -8.09
CA ALA A 12 -3.00 -0.73 -8.67
C ALA A 12 -3.16 -1.31 -10.09
N CYS A 13 -2.13 -1.17 -10.94
CA CYS A 13 -2.12 -1.74 -12.29
C CYS A 13 -2.16 -3.27 -12.26
N ILE A 14 -1.36 -3.92 -11.40
CA ILE A 14 -1.33 -5.39 -11.31
C ILE A 14 -2.70 -5.92 -10.89
N TYR A 15 -3.34 -5.33 -9.87
CA TYR A 15 -4.67 -5.75 -9.42
C TYR A 15 -5.77 -5.46 -10.45
N ALA A 16 -5.66 -4.38 -11.23
CA ALA A 16 -6.56 -4.12 -12.34
C ALA A 16 -6.47 -5.22 -13.42
N ILE A 17 -5.24 -5.63 -13.78
CA ILE A 17 -5.00 -6.72 -14.72
C ILE A 17 -5.50 -8.05 -14.14
N LEU A 18 -5.22 -8.33 -12.87
CA LEU A 18 -5.67 -9.54 -12.16
C LEU A 18 -7.19 -9.67 -12.17
N GLY A 19 -7.91 -8.60 -11.84
CA GLY A 19 -9.39 -8.60 -11.90
C GLY A 19 -9.91 -8.79 -13.33
N THR A 20 -9.20 -8.25 -14.33
CA THR A 20 -9.53 -8.43 -15.74
C THR A 20 -9.30 -9.87 -16.21
N CYS A 21 -8.20 -10.51 -15.80
CA CYS A 21 -7.95 -11.93 -16.07
C CYS A 21 -9.08 -12.80 -15.51
N TYR A 22 -9.48 -12.57 -14.26
CA TYR A 22 -10.61 -13.28 -13.66
C TYR A 22 -11.94 -13.00 -14.36
N TYR A 23 -12.16 -11.78 -14.86
CA TYR A 23 -13.37 -11.43 -15.62
C TYR A 23 -13.47 -12.23 -16.93
N TYR A 24 -12.34 -12.46 -17.61
CA TYR A 24 -12.29 -13.29 -18.82
C TYR A 24 -12.14 -14.80 -18.52
N GLY A 25 -12.20 -15.23 -17.25
CA GLY A 25 -12.04 -16.63 -16.87
C GLY A 25 -10.61 -17.17 -17.02
N ILE A 26 -9.60 -16.30 -17.17
CA ILE A 26 -8.19 -16.69 -17.23
C ILE A 26 -7.73 -17.07 -15.83
N THR A 27 -7.35 -18.33 -15.65
CA THR A 27 -6.86 -18.88 -14.38
C THR A 27 -5.55 -19.66 -14.56
N GLY A 28 -4.93 -20.08 -13.45
CA GLY A 28 -3.71 -20.88 -13.47
C GLY A 28 -2.43 -20.04 -13.52
N ILE A 29 -1.48 -20.45 -14.35
CA ILE A 29 -0.12 -19.87 -14.39
C ILE A 29 -0.11 -18.34 -14.61
N PRO A 30 -0.90 -17.75 -15.55
CA PRO A 30 -0.87 -16.30 -15.77
C PRO A 30 -1.24 -15.50 -14.52
N VAL A 31 -2.28 -15.94 -13.82
CA VAL A 31 -2.73 -15.32 -12.57
C VAL A 31 -1.69 -15.50 -11.47
N LEU A 32 -1.09 -16.69 -11.36
CA LEU A 32 -0.02 -16.94 -10.39
C LEU A 32 1.17 -16.00 -10.62
N CYS A 33 1.60 -15.81 -11.86
CA CYS A 33 2.66 -14.86 -12.20
C CYS A 33 2.31 -13.43 -11.78
N LEU A 34 1.06 -12.98 -12.01
CA LEU A 34 0.61 -11.65 -11.58
C LEU A 34 0.60 -11.50 -10.06
N VAL A 35 0.16 -12.53 -9.31
CA VAL A 35 0.21 -12.52 -7.84
C VAL A 35 1.65 -12.45 -7.34
N MET A 36 2.56 -13.24 -7.92
CA MET A 36 3.98 -13.19 -7.58
C MET A 36 4.59 -11.81 -7.88
N LEU A 37 4.21 -11.20 -9.01
CA LEU A 37 4.65 -9.85 -9.36
C LEU A 37 4.11 -8.80 -8.38
N ALA A 38 2.86 -8.93 -7.92
CA ALA A 38 2.29 -8.06 -6.90
C ALA A 38 3.08 -8.16 -5.58
N ILE A 39 3.39 -9.38 -5.13
CA ILE A 39 4.18 -9.62 -3.92
C ILE A 39 5.59 -9.03 -4.06
N ALA A 40 6.25 -9.27 -5.19
CA ALA A 40 7.58 -8.71 -5.46
C ALA A 40 7.56 -7.18 -5.47
N CYS A 41 6.57 -6.57 -6.13
CA CYS A 41 6.37 -5.13 -6.16
C CYS A 41 6.21 -4.59 -4.74
N TYR A 42 5.31 -5.16 -3.93
CA TYR A 42 5.09 -4.75 -2.54
C TYR A 42 6.34 -4.89 -1.68
N ALA A 43 7.04 -6.03 -1.78
CA ALA A 43 8.23 -6.33 -0.99
C ALA A 43 9.40 -5.38 -1.29
N MET A 44 9.57 -4.96 -2.54
CA MET A 44 10.63 -4.02 -2.94
C MET A 44 10.29 -2.55 -2.66
N THR A 45 9.01 -2.22 -2.49
CA THR A 45 8.55 -0.83 -2.42
C THR A 45 7.88 -0.52 -1.09
N LEU A 46 6.58 -0.77 -0.95
CA LEU A 46 5.80 -0.35 0.22
C LEU A 46 6.33 -0.97 1.51
N ALA A 47 6.66 -2.27 1.51
CA ALA A 47 7.01 -2.98 2.73
C ALA A 47 8.19 -2.33 3.48
N PRO A 48 9.39 -2.14 2.89
CA PRO A 48 10.48 -1.47 3.59
C PRO A 48 10.33 0.05 3.62
N VAL A 49 9.86 0.67 2.53
CA VAL A 49 9.92 2.13 2.40
C VAL A 49 8.93 2.83 3.33
N VAL A 50 7.76 2.24 3.61
CA VAL A 50 6.81 2.83 4.57
C VAL A 50 7.45 2.98 5.95
N TRP A 51 8.13 1.94 6.44
CA TRP A 51 8.76 1.99 7.77
C TRP A 51 9.92 2.99 7.85
N VAL A 52 10.71 3.10 6.79
CA VAL A 52 11.76 4.12 6.68
C VAL A 52 11.15 5.51 6.76
N VAL A 53 10.15 5.79 5.93
CA VAL A 53 9.49 7.10 5.88
C VAL A 53 8.80 7.46 7.20
N LEU A 54 8.13 6.50 7.86
CA LEU A 54 7.55 6.74 9.19
C LEU A 54 8.64 7.11 10.22
N SER A 55 9.81 6.47 10.15
CA SER A 55 10.92 6.79 11.05
C SER A 55 11.54 8.18 10.80
N GLU A 56 11.47 8.66 9.56
CA GLU A 56 11.95 9.99 9.14
C GLU A 56 10.95 11.11 9.49
N ILE A 57 9.65 10.85 9.38
CA ILE A 57 8.59 11.85 9.60
C ILE A 57 8.29 12.04 11.10
N PHE A 58 8.39 10.98 11.90
CA PHE A 58 8.01 11.07 13.31
C PHE A 58 9.13 11.68 14.19
N PRO A 59 8.81 12.71 15.00
CA PRO A 59 9.75 13.32 15.93
C PRO A 59 10.29 12.29 16.91
N THR A 60 11.57 12.40 17.26
CA THR A 60 12.25 11.47 18.19
C THR A 60 11.51 11.32 19.51
N ARG A 61 10.91 12.40 20.04
CA ARG A 61 10.16 12.41 21.31
C ARG A 61 8.95 11.47 21.30
N ILE A 62 8.22 11.38 20.19
CA ILE A 62 6.94 10.62 20.12
C ILE A 62 7.02 9.39 19.20
N ARG A 63 8.17 9.15 18.57
CA ARG A 63 8.36 8.10 17.56
C ARG A 63 7.87 6.73 18.03
N GLY A 64 8.18 6.35 19.26
CA GLY A 64 7.74 5.05 19.81
C GLY A 64 6.22 4.89 19.80
N MET A 65 5.49 5.90 20.28
CA MET A 65 4.02 5.90 20.29
C MET A 65 3.43 5.97 18.88
N ALA A 66 3.98 6.84 18.03
CA ALA A 66 3.51 7.01 16.65
C ALA A 66 3.70 5.72 15.82
N MET A 67 4.82 5.02 16.01
CA MET A 67 5.09 3.72 15.38
C MET A 67 4.15 2.64 15.90
N ALA A 68 3.83 2.63 17.20
CA ALA A 68 2.88 1.68 17.79
C ALA A 68 1.47 1.85 17.21
N VAL A 69 0.97 3.10 17.14
CA VAL A 69 -0.33 3.41 16.52
C VAL A 69 -0.34 3.04 15.04
N SER A 70 0.73 3.35 14.29
CA SER A 70 0.84 2.98 12.87
C SER A 70 0.81 1.46 12.67
N THR A 71 1.52 0.72 13.53
CA THR A 71 1.55 -0.74 13.50
C THR A 71 0.18 -1.33 13.83
N PHE A 72 -0.48 -0.80 14.85
CA PHE A 72 -1.84 -1.22 15.20
C PHE A 72 -2.82 -0.97 14.05
N ALA A 73 -2.77 0.20 13.41
CA ALA A 73 -3.60 0.53 12.25
C ALA A 73 -3.33 -0.42 11.07
N LEU A 74 -2.07 -0.77 10.81
CA LEU A 74 -1.69 -1.76 9.80
C LEU A 74 -2.32 -3.13 10.09
N TRP A 75 -2.14 -3.65 11.31
CA TRP A 75 -2.68 -4.96 11.68
C TRP A 75 -4.22 -4.97 11.69
N ALA A 76 -4.86 -3.89 12.11
CA ALA A 76 -6.31 -3.74 12.01
C ALA A 76 -6.78 -3.78 10.55
N ALA A 77 -6.09 -3.08 9.64
CA ALA A 77 -6.39 -3.14 8.21
C ALA A 77 -6.18 -4.54 7.63
N CYS A 78 -5.10 -5.24 8.02
CA CYS A 78 -4.86 -6.63 7.64
C CYS A 78 -5.97 -7.57 8.13
N PHE A 79 -6.45 -7.38 9.37
CA PHE A 79 -7.56 -8.15 9.92
C PHE A 79 -8.84 -7.92 9.13
N VAL A 80 -9.21 -6.65 8.90
CA VAL A 80 -10.39 -6.29 8.09
C VAL A 80 -10.30 -6.89 6.70
N LEU A 81 -9.16 -6.75 6.03
CA LEU A 81 -8.96 -7.31 4.68
C LEU A 81 -9.11 -8.84 4.68
N THR A 82 -8.44 -9.53 5.62
CA THR A 82 -8.48 -11.00 5.71
C THR A 82 -9.88 -11.50 6.01
N TYR A 83 -10.61 -10.82 6.91
CA TYR A 83 -11.97 -11.19 7.28
C TYR A 83 -12.99 -10.90 6.15
N THR A 84 -12.85 -9.76 5.47
CA THR A 84 -13.78 -9.35 4.42
C THR A 84 -13.52 -10.03 3.08
N PHE A 85 -12.30 -10.52 2.83
CA PHE A 85 -11.94 -11.13 1.55
C PHE A 85 -12.86 -12.29 1.13
N PRO A 86 -13.18 -13.30 1.97
CA PRO A 86 -14.10 -14.37 1.58
C PRO A 86 -15.52 -13.86 1.30
N LEU A 87 -16.00 -12.86 2.06
CA LEU A 87 -17.31 -12.25 1.85
C LEU A 87 -17.36 -11.50 0.51
N LEU A 88 -16.34 -10.69 0.23
CA LEU A 88 -16.21 -9.96 -1.04
C LEU A 88 -16.09 -10.93 -2.20
N ASN A 89 -15.30 -11.99 -2.07
CA ASN A 89 -15.12 -12.97 -3.13
C ASN A 89 -16.43 -13.72 -3.44
N LYS A 90 -17.23 -14.05 -2.41
CA LYS A 90 -18.55 -14.67 -2.59
C LYS A 90 -19.59 -13.72 -3.21
N GLY A 91 -19.55 -12.43 -2.86
CA GLY A 91 -20.52 -11.43 -3.33
C GLY A 91 -20.19 -10.82 -4.69
N LEU A 92 -18.95 -10.38 -4.87
CA LEU A 92 -18.46 -9.65 -6.05
C LEU A 92 -17.70 -10.55 -7.05
N GLY A 93 -17.39 -11.78 -6.67
CA GLY A 93 -16.45 -12.62 -7.40
C GLY A 93 -14.99 -12.19 -7.21
N ALA A 94 -14.07 -13.02 -7.70
CA ALA A 94 -12.64 -12.74 -7.65
C ALA A 94 -12.30 -11.47 -8.45
N ASN A 95 -12.87 -11.32 -9.65
CA ASN A 95 -12.75 -10.14 -10.50
C ASN A 95 -13.10 -8.83 -9.79
N GLY A 96 -14.30 -8.74 -9.21
CA GLY A 96 -14.73 -7.54 -8.48
C GLY A 96 -13.90 -7.26 -7.23
N THR A 97 -13.46 -8.32 -6.53
CA THR A 97 -12.60 -8.19 -5.35
C THR A 97 -11.23 -7.59 -5.69
N PHE A 98 -10.58 -8.09 -6.75
CA PHE A 98 -9.27 -7.56 -7.16
C PHE A 98 -9.37 -6.14 -7.73
N TRP A 99 -10.43 -5.79 -8.46
CA TRP A 99 -10.66 -4.41 -8.88
C TRP A 99 -10.87 -3.46 -7.71
N LEU A 100 -11.63 -3.86 -6.68
CA LEU A 100 -11.79 -3.07 -5.46
C LEU A 100 -10.45 -2.81 -4.78
N TYR A 101 -9.60 -3.84 -4.65
CA TYR A 101 -8.25 -3.68 -4.10
C TYR A 101 -7.36 -2.80 -4.98
N GLY A 102 -7.48 -2.89 -6.30
CA GLY A 102 -6.82 -1.97 -7.23
C GLY A 102 -7.20 -0.52 -6.99
N VAL A 103 -8.49 -0.23 -6.78
CA VAL A 103 -8.99 1.11 -6.45
C VAL A 103 -8.43 1.58 -5.10
N ILE A 104 -8.42 0.72 -4.09
CA ILE A 104 -7.84 1.05 -2.77
C ILE A 104 -6.34 1.40 -2.90
N CYS A 105 -5.57 0.61 -3.66
CA CYS A 105 -4.16 0.92 -3.94
C CYS A 105 -4.00 2.26 -4.67
N PHE A 106 -4.87 2.56 -5.63
CA PHE A 106 -4.87 3.84 -6.34
C PHE A 106 -5.19 5.02 -5.42
N LEU A 107 -6.18 4.89 -4.53
CA LEU A 107 -6.48 5.90 -3.52
C LEU A 107 -5.30 6.11 -2.56
N GLY A 108 -4.64 5.02 -2.15
CA GLY A 108 -3.39 5.08 -1.36
C GLY A 108 -2.28 5.83 -2.10
N PHE A 109 -2.11 5.60 -3.41
CA PHE A 109 -1.18 6.35 -4.25
C PHE A 109 -1.51 7.86 -4.27
N VAL A 110 -2.78 8.22 -4.46
CA VAL A 110 -3.21 9.64 -4.46
C VAL A 110 -2.94 10.27 -3.10
N PHE A 111 -3.26 9.57 -2.00
CA PHE A 111 -3.00 10.03 -0.64
C PHE A 111 -1.51 10.28 -0.41
N VAL A 112 -0.64 9.31 -0.73
CA VAL A 112 0.82 9.46 -0.61
C VAL A 112 1.33 10.62 -1.48
N LYS A 113 0.79 10.80 -2.69
CA LYS A 113 1.19 11.89 -3.57
C LYS A 113 0.87 13.27 -2.98
N ALA A 114 -0.29 13.40 -2.34
CA ALA A 114 -0.82 14.66 -1.83
C ALA A 114 -0.35 15.01 -0.41
N MET A 115 -0.25 14.02 0.48
CA MET A 115 -0.03 14.23 1.92
C MET A 115 1.39 13.93 2.37
N LEU A 116 2.16 13.12 1.63
CA LEU A 116 3.51 12.76 2.03
C LEU A 116 4.51 13.84 1.59
N PRO A 117 5.21 14.52 2.52
CA PRO A 117 6.28 15.44 2.18
C PRO A 117 7.47 14.69 1.57
N GLU A 118 8.32 15.40 0.83
CA GLU A 118 9.55 14.80 0.29
C GLU A 118 10.59 14.68 1.40
N THR A 119 10.78 13.46 1.91
CA THR A 119 11.76 13.17 2.97
C THR A 119 13.18 12.97 2.46
N LYS A 120 13.35 12.74 1.15
CA LYS A 120 14.66 12.38 0.56
C LYS A 120 15.61 13.58 0.58
N GLY A 121 16.74 13.41 1.27
CA GLY A 121 17.83 14.39 1.28
C GLY A 121 17.62 15.58 2.21
N LYS A 122 16.60 15.51 3.08
CA LYS A 122 16.36 16.50 4.13
C LYS A 122 16.80 15.97 5.49
N SER A 123 17.29 16.85 6.35
CA SER A 123 17.54 16.49 7.75
C SER A 123 16.21 16.34 8.50
N LEU A 124 16.21 15.62 9.63
CA LEU A 124 15.02 15.48 10.47
C LEU A 124 14.50 16.85 10.93
N GLU A 125 15.40 17.79 11.22
CA GLU A 125 15.08 19.15 11.67
C GLU A 125 14.41 19.98 10.56
N GLU A 126 14.78 19.77 9.29
CA GLU A 126 14.14 20.43 8.15
C GLU A 126 12.72 19.90 7.93
N ILE A 127 12.52 18.59 8.10
CA ILE A 127 11.20 17.94 8.02
C ILE A 127 10.29 18.42 9.16
N GLU A 128 10.81 18.52 10.40
CA GLU A 128 10.07 19.06 11.55
C GLU A 128 9.65 20.53 11.34
N LYS A 129 10.52 21.37 10.76
CA LYS A 129 10.19 22.77 10.43
C LYS A 129 9.14 22.90 9.32
N GLU A 130 9.16 22.03 8.31
CA GLU A 130 8.14 22.03 7.25
C GLU A 130 6.78 21.53 7.76
N LEU A 131 6.77 20.59 8.71
CA LEU A 131 5.54 20.03 9.28
C LEU A 131 4.91 20.91 10.36
N LYS A 132 5.49 22.07 10.71
CA LYS A 132 4.99 23.05 11.69
C LYS A 132 4.44 22.40 12.98
N PHE A 133 5.30 21.65 13.68
CA PHE A 133 5.06 21.39 15.10
C PHE A 133 5.65 22.50 15.96
#